data_AF-A0A1Q5EUR8-F1
#
_entry.id   AF-A0A1Q5EUR8-F1
#
_cell.length_a   1.000
_cell.length_b   1.000
_cell.length_c   1.000
_cell.angle_alpha   90.00
_cell.angle_beta   90.00
_cell.angle_gamma   90.00
#
_symmetry.space_group_name_H-M   'P 1'
#
loop_
_entity.id
_entity.type
_entity.pdbx_description
1 polymer ?
#
loop_
_entity_poly.entity_id
_entity_poly.type
_entity_poly.pdbx_seq_one_letter_code
_entity_poly.pdbx_strand_id
1 'polypeptide(L)'
;MKPTRAGGTENISVSLPTDLLTELRSRAGRRGVSGYIAEAVRHQLAMDGLADIVAAHEAEHGALTEQEVEEARRELFGEDSFRETGRDAA
;
A
#
# COMPACT_ATOMS: atom_id res chain seq x y z
N MET A 1 -6.71 -7.50 26.92
CA MET A 1 -6.58 -8.33 25.70
C MET A 1 -5.11 -8.37 25.33
N LYS A 2 -4.46 -9.55 25.29
CA LYS A 2 -3.07 -9.66 24.84
C LYS A 2 -3.08 -9.60 23.30
N PRO A 3 -2.33 -8.70 22.64
CA PRO A 3 -2.25 -8.70 21.19
C PRO A 3 -1.71 -10.05 20.74
N THR A 4 -2.47 -10.71 19.85
CA THR A 4 -2.10 -11.98 19.21
C THR A 4 -0.69 -11.86 18.63
N ARG A 5 0.16 -12.82 18.97
CA ARG A 5 1.57 -12.84 18.57
C ARG A 5 1.67 -12.68 17.05
N ALA A 6 2.46 -11.71 16.61
CA ALA A 6 3.03 -11.74 15.28
C ALA A 6 3.60 -13.15 15.04
N GLY A 7 3.29 -13.74 13.88
CA GLY A 7 3.88 -15.02 13.47
C GLY A 7 5.40 -15.00 13.60
N GLY A 8 6.02 -16.18 13.69
CA GLY A 8 7.48 -16.27 13.75
C GLY A 8 8.13 -15.57 12.54
N THR A 9 9.32 -15.02 12.75
CA THR A 9 10.13 -14.45 11.67
C THR A 9 11.06 -15.51 11.10
N GLU A 10 11.04 -15.68 9.79
CA GLU A 10 12.01 -16.51 9.06
C GLU A 10 13.01 -15.61 8.33
N ASN A 11 14.29 -15.98 8.37
CA ASN A 11 15.33 -15.25 7.65
C ASN A 11 15.48 -15.83 6.26
N ILE A 12 15.24 -14.99 5.25
CA ILE A 12 15.48 -15.32 3.85
C ILE A 12 16.63 -14.45 3.30
N SER A 13 17.43 -15.01 2.39
CA SER A 13 18.47 -14.25 1.68
C SER A 13 17.93 -13.82 0.32
N VAL A 14 17.99 -12.52 0.04
CA VAL A 14 17.55 -11.93 -1.23
C VAL A 14 18.66 -11.04 -1.79
N SER A 15 18.84 -11.07 -3.10
CA SER A 15 19.75 -10.16 -3.80
C SER A 15 19.02 -8.88 -4.17
N LEU A 16 19.66 -7.73 -3.93
CA LEU A 16 19.13 -6.41 -4.27
C LEU A 16 20.19 -5.62 -5.04
N PRO A 17 19.78 -4.76 -5.99
CA PRO A 17 20.68 -3.77 -6.58
C PRO A 17 21.41 -2.96 -5.50
N THR A 18 22.70 -2.70 -5.69
CA THR A 18 23.57 -2.11 -4.65
C THR A 18 23.19 -0.65 -4.36
N ASP A 19 22.79 0.08 -5.39
CA ASP A 19 22.21 1.41 -5.33
C ASP A 19 20.93 1.43 -4.49
N LEU A 20 19.99 0.52 -4.76
CA LEU A 20 18.76 0.40 -3.98
C LEU A 20 19.03 0.05 -2.52
N LEU A 21 19.97 -0.88 -2.26
CA LEU A 21 20.36 -1.23 -0.89
C LEU A 21 20.99 -0.03 -0.15
N THR A 22 21.72 0.82 -0.87
CA THR A 22 22.33 2.03 -0.30
C THR A 22 21.27 3.04 0.09
N GLU A 23 20.33 3.31 -0.80
CA GLU A 23 19.19 4.19 -0.53
C GLU A 23 18.34 3.68 0.65
N LEU A 24 18.01 2.39 0.63
CA LEU A 24 17.24 1.73 1.69
C LEU A 24 17.93 1.88 3.05
N ARG A 25 19.24 1.66 3.13
CA ARG A 25 20.00 1.84 4.38
C ARG A 25 20.08 3.29 4.80
N SER A 26 20.13 4.23 3.86
CA SER A 26 20.10 5.67 4.14
C SER A 26 18.76 6.08 4.77
N ARG A 27 17.64 5.54 4.29
CA ARG A 27 16.29 5.86 4.77
C ARG A 27 15.92 5.12 6.07
N ALA A 28 16.21 3.82 6.15
CA ALA A 28 15.78 2.96 7.25
C ALA A 28 16.83 2.82 8.37
N GLY A 29 18.07 3.24 8.13
CA GLY A 29 19.20 2.97 9.03
C GLY A 29 19.61 1.50 9.06
N ARG A 30 20.79 1.20 9.65
CA ARG A 30 21.38 -0.16 9.61
C ARG A 30 20.50 -1.25 10.24
N ARG A 31 19.70 -0.93 11.26
CA ARG A 31 18.84 -1.88 11.98
C ARG A 31 17.37 -1.85 11.53
N GLY A 32 16.98 -0.86 10.73
CA GLY A 32 15.58 -0.70 10.29
C GLY A 32 15.27 -1.32 8.93
N VAL A 33 16.27 -1.85 8.21
CA VAL A 33 16.08 -2.44 6.87
C VAL A 33 15.03 -3.55 6.87
N SER A 34 15.08 -4.48 7.82
CA SER A 34 14.12 -5.59 7.88
C SER A 34 12.69 -5.12 8.14
N GLY A 35 12.52 -4.15 9.06
CA GLY A 35 11.20 -3.55 9.33
C GLY A 35 10.66 -2.80 8.12
N TYR A 36 11.50 -2.01 7.45
CA TYR A 36 11.13 -1.29 6.24
C TYR A 36 10.67 -2.24 5.14
N ILE A 37 11.45 -3.29 4.85
CA ILE A 37 11.09 -4.30 3.84
C ILE A 37 9.81 -5.01 4.24
N ALA A 38 9.64 -5.38 5.51
CA ALA A 38 8.44 -6.08 5.97
C ALA A 38 7.17 -5.24 5.76
N GLU A 39 7.21 -3.93 6.04
CA GLU A 39 6.08 -3.04 5.74
C GLU A 39 5.85 -2.86 4.24
N ALA A 40 6.93 -2.68 3.46
CA ALA A 40 6.82 -2.54 2.02
C ALA A 40 6.20 -3.79 1.37
N VAL A 41 6.62 -4.99 1.79
CA VAL A 41 6.07 -6.26 1.30
C VAL A 41 4.62 -6.43 1.74
N ARG A 42 4.27 -6.10 2.99
CA ARG A 42 2.86 -6.11 3.45
C ARG A 42 1.99 -5.21 2.60
N HIS A 43 2.45 -3.99 2.34
CA HIS A 43 1.72 -3.04 1.53
C HIS A 43 1.55 -3.55 0.09
N GLN A 44 2.61 -4.08 -0.52
CA GLN A 44 2.53 -4.63 -1.87
C GLN A 44 1.53 -5.78 -1.96
N LEU A 45 1.58 -6.75 -1.03
CA LEU A 45 0.63 -7.86 -1.02
C LEU A 45 -0.81 -7.41 -0.83
N ALA A 46 -1.05 -6.36 -0.04
CA ALA A 46 -2.38 -5.78 0.13
C ALA A 46 -2.88 -5.12 -1.17
N MET A 47 -2.00 -4.40 -1.88
CA MET A 47 -2.33 -3.78 -3.17
C MET A 47 -2.56 -4.82 -4.28
N ASP A 48 -1.76 -5.89 -4.31
CA ASP A 48 -1.94 -7.00 -5.25
C ASP A 48 -3.31 -7.66 -5.01
N GLY A 49 -3.66 -7.96 -3.75
CA GLY A 49 -4.98 -8.51 -3.41
C GLY A 49 -6.14 -7.55 -3.72
N LEU A 50 -5.94 -6.24 -3.59
CA LEU A 50 -6.94 -5.24 -3.99
C LEU A 50 -7.13 -5.26 -5.52
N ALA A 51 -6.04 -5.35 -6.29
CA ALA A 51 -6.10 -5.45 -7.75
C ALA A 51 -6.87 -6.71 -8.19
N ASP A 52 -6.65 -7.84 -7.52
CA ASP A 52 -7.39 -9.08 -7.80
C ASP A 52 -8.90 -8.92 -7.55
N ILE A 53 -9.29 -8.24 -6.46
CA ILE A 53 -10.70 -7.97 -6.15
C ILE A 53 -11.34 -7.08 -7.23
N VAL A 54 -10.64 -6.01 -7.63
CA VAL A 54 -11.10 -5.11 -8.69
C VAL A 54 -11.26 -5.87 -10.01
N ALA A 55 -10.26 -6.65 -10.41
CA ALA A 55 -10.30 -7.43 -11.63
C ALA A 55 -11.46 -8.44 -11.65
N ALA A 56 -11.75 -9.10 -10.51
CA ALA A 56 -12.89 -10.00 -10.39
C ALA A 56 -14.23 -9.27 -10.55
N HIS A 57 -14.36 -8.06 -9.97
CA HIS A 57 -15.57 -7.24 -10.11
C HIS A 57 -15.77 -6.78 -11.56
N GLU A 58 -14.72 -6.30 -12.21
CA GLU A 58 -14.77 -5.82 -13.60
C GLU A 58 -15.05 -6.95 -14.60
N ALA A 59 -14.60 -8.17 -14.32
CA ALA A 59 -14.92 -9.34 -15.15
C ALA A 59 -16.42 -9.66 -15.16
N GLU A 60 -17.13 -9.38 -14.07
CA GLU A 60 -18.57 -9.63 -13.95
C GLU A 60 -19.42 -8.45 -14.44
N HIS A 61 -19.00 -7.21 -14.15
CA HIS A 61 -19.83 -6.01 -14.35
C HIS A 61 -19.33 -5.08 -15.45
N GLY A 62 -18.13 -5.31 -15.98
CA GLY A 62 -17.40 -4.36 -16.82
C GLY A 62 -16.59 -3.37 -15.98
N ALA A 63 -15.65 -2.69 -16.65
CA ALA A 63 -14.84 -1.63 -16.03
C ALA A 63 -15.70 -0.41 -15.70
N LEU A 64 -15.45 0.19 -14.54
CA LEU A 64 -16.09 1.45 -14.16
C LEU A 64 -15.52 2.60 -14.99
N THR A 65 -16.38 3.47 -15.47
CA THR A 65 -15.97 4.71 -16.13
C THR A 65 -15.49 5.75 -15.11
N GLU A 66 -14.62 6.65 -15.53
CA GLU A 66 -14.13 7.74 -14.68
C GLU A 66 -15.28 8.63 -14.16
N GLN A 67 -16.34 8.80 -14.97
CA GLN A 67 -17.53 9.53 -14.57
C GLN A 67 -18.29 8.82 -13.43
N GLU A 68 -18.50 7.51 -13.54
CA GLU A 68 -19.18 6.72 -12.49
C GLU A 68 -18.37 6.73 -11.18
N VAL A 69 -17.04 6.63 -11.27
CA VAL A 69 -16.16 6.70 -10.09
C VAL A 69 -16.25 8.07 -9.42
N GLU A 70 -16.25 9.15 -10.20
CA GLU A 70 -16.31 10.50 -9.66
C GLU A 70 -17.71 10.84 -9.11
N GLU A 71 -18.79 10.33 -9.72
CA GLU A 71 -20.15 10.40 -9.17
C GLU A 71 -20.24 9.67 -7.83
N ALA A 72 -19.76 8.43 -7.74
CA ALA A 72 -19.74 7.66 -6.50
C ALA A 72 -18.87 8.32 -5.43
N ARG A 73 -17.73 8.92 -5.80
CA ARG A 73 -16.88 9.67 -4.88
C ARG A 73 -17.62 10.85 -4.26
N ARG A 74 -18.31 11.67 -5.08
CA ARG A 74 -19.10 12.80 -4.59
C ARG A 74 -20.21 12.35 -3.64
N GLU A 75 -20.87 11.23 -3.95
CA GLU A 75 -21.91 10.67 -3.09
C GLU A 75 -21.36 10.19 -1.74
N LEU A 76 -20.23 9.47 -1.74
CA LEU A 76 -19.65 8.86 -0.54
C LEU A 76 -18.93 9.85 0.38
N PHE A 77 -18.23 10.83 -0.19
CA PHE A 77 -17.32 11.70 0.56
C PHE A 77 -17.69 13.19 0.50
N GLY A 78 -18.76 13.57 -0.22
CA GLY A 78 -19.12 14.96 -0.47
C GLY A 78 -18.09 15.72 -1.32
N GLU A 79 -18.41 16.96 -1.71
CA GLU A 79 -17.53 17.79 -2.56
C GLU A 79 -16.33 18.40 -1.80
N ASP A 80 -16.37 18.46 -0.46
CA ASP A 80 -15.42 19.20 0.38
C ASP A 80 -14.20 18.38 0.88
N SER A 81 -14.23 17.06 0.76
CA SER A 81 -13.24 16.15 1.39
C SER A 81 -11.84 16.21 0.76
N PHE A 82 -11.67 16.82 -0.42
CA PHE A 82 -10.38 16.86 -1.12
C PHE A 82 -9.50 18.08 -0.76
N ARG A 83 -10.03 19.13 -0.11
CA ARG A 83 -9.19 20.30 0.26
C ARG A 83 -8.26 20.05 1.46
N GLU A 84 -8.48 18.98 2.23
CA GLU A 84 -7.74 18.71 3.47
C GLU A 84 -6.52 17.78 3.25
N THR A 85 -6.56 16.87 2.28
CA THR A 85 -5.48 15.88 2.08
C THR A 85 -4.24 16.44 1.36
N GLY A 86 -4.34 17.62 0.73
CA GLY A 86 -3.22 18.28 0.02
C GLY A 86 -2.45 19.33 0.82
N ARG A 87 -2.85 19.64 2.07
CA ARG A 87 -2.31 20.79 2.82
C ARG A 87 -1.39 20.44 4.00
N ASP A 88 -1.38 19.19 4.44
CA ASP A 88 -0.58 18.74 5.60
C ASP A 88 0.75 18.06 5.20
N ALA A 89 1.19 18.23 3.95
CA ALA A 89 2.53 17.89 3.48
C ALA A 89 3.29 19.18 3.09
N ALA A 90 3.70 19.96 4.09
CA ALA A 90 4.64 21.08 3.96
C ALA A 90 5.55 21.17 5.18
#